data_AF-A0A286GFA0-F1
#
_entry.id   AF-A0A286GFA0-F1
#
_cell.length_a   1.000
_cell.length_b   1.000
_cell.length_c   1.000
_cell.angle_alpha   90.00
_cell.angle_beta   90.00
_cell.angle_gamma   90.00
#
_symmetry.space_group_name_H-M   'P 1'
#
loop_
_entity.id
_entity.type
_entity.pdbx_description
1 polymer ?
#
loop_
_entity_poly.entity_id
_entity_poly.type
_entity_poly.pdbx_seq_one_letter_code
_entity_poly.pdbx_strand_id
1 'polypeptide(L)' 'MLVVWMAVFAMLRMALASAASAAGATAFVALLAGLVAANDHGLWWGQALSLASTAVLVAVLVATVRPRFG' A
#
# COMPACT_ATOMS: atom_id res chain seq x y z
N MET A 1 33.61 -8.64 2.95
CA MET A 1 32.88 -7.58 3.66
C MET A 1 31.89 -6.85 2.74
N LEU A 2 32.33 -6.32 1.60
CA LEU A 2 31.46 -5.66 0.59
C LEU A 2 30.29 -6.55 0.08
N VAL A 3 30.56 -7.83 -0.18
CA VAL A 3 29.56 -8.81 -0.64
C VAL A 3 28.45 -9.06 0.40
N VAL A 4 28.81 -9.09 1.68
CA VAL A 4 27.84 -9.27 2.79
C VAL A 4 26.91 -8.07 2.86
N TRP A 5 27.45 -6.86 2.79
CA TRP A 5 26.65 -5.64 2.76
C TRP A 5 25.71 -5.58 1.55
N MET A 6 26.17 -6.00 0.35
CA MET A 6 25.29 -6.07 -0.82
C MET A 6 24.13 -7.06 -0.65
N ALA A 7 24.37 -8.22 -0.04
CA ALA A 7 23.30 -9.18 0.27
C ALA A 7 22.28 -8.61 1.27
N VAL A 8 22.74 -7.89 2.30
CA VAL A 8 21.89 -7.21 3.28
C VAL A 8 21.02 -6.14 2.60
N PHE A 9 21.60 -5.31 1.72
CA PHE A 9 20.84 -4.33 0.95
C PHE A 9 19.80 -4.98 0.02
N ALA A 10 20.14 -6.10 -0.62
CA ALA A 10 19.20 -6.83 -1.46
C ALA A 10 18.02 -7.42 -0.65
N MET A 11 18.29 -7.99 0.52
CA MET A 11 17.26 -8.49 1.45
C MET A 11 16.35 -7.36 1.94
N LEU A 12 16.93 -6.22 2.34
CA LEU A 12 16.19 -5.02 2.74
C LEU A 12 15.27 -4.52 1.61
N ARG A 13 15.77 -4.51 0.36
CA ARG A 13 14.99 -4.08 -0.80
C ARG A 13 13.81 -5.01 -1.10
N MET A 14 14.02 -6.33 -0.98
CA MET A 14 12.96 -7.32 -1.13
C MET A 14 11.91 -7.21 -0.01
N ALA A 15 12.35 -7.03 1.24
CA ALA A 15 11.46 -6.83 2.38
C ALA A 15 10.61 -5.56 2.21
N LEU A 16 11.21 -4.46 1.74
CA LEU A 16 10.50 -3.21 1.47
C LEU A 16 9.44 -3.36 0.37
N ALA A 17 9.76 -4.10 -0.70
CA ALA A 17 8.79 -4.42 -1.75
C ALA A 17 7.63 -5.27 -1.22
N SER A 18 7.92 -6.28 -0.40
CA SER A 18 6.90 -7.13 0.24
C SER A 18 6.00 -6.32 1.19
N ALA A 19 6.57 -5.40 1.96
CA ALA A 19 5.82 -4.51 2.85
C ALA A 19 4.90 -3.57 2.07
N ALA A 20 5.36 -3.02 0.93
CA ALA A 20 4.53 -2.20 0.05
C ALA A 20 3.36 -2.98 -0.54
N SER A 21 3.58 -4.24 -0.96
CA SER A 21 2.50 -5.13 -1.43
C SER A 21 1.48 -5.44 -0.33
N ALA A 22 1.93 -5.73 0.89
CA ALA A 22 1.05 -5.99 2.03
C ALA A 22 0.23 -4.74 2.41
N ALA A 23 0.85 -3.55 2.38
CA ALA A 23 0.18 -2.28 2.62
C ALA A 23 -0.88 -1.98 1.54
N GLY A 24 -0.56 -2.21 0.27
CA GLY A 24 -1.50 -2.07 -0.84
C GLY A 24 -2.69 -3.02 -0.72
N ALA A 25 -2.46 -4.30 -0.39
CA ALA A 25 -3.52 -5.27 -0.19
C ALA A 25 -4.44 -4.88 0.99
N THR A 26 -3.86 -4.46 2.11
CA THR A 26 -4.63 -3.98 3.28
C THR A 26 -5.47 -2.76 2.94
N ALA A 27 -4.90 -1.79 2.21
CA ALA A 27 -5.62 -0.60 1.78
C ALA A 27 -6.76 -0.95 0.81
N PHE A 28 -6.56 -1.90 -0.10
CA PHE A 28 -7.63 -2.35 -0.99
C PHE A 28 -8.81 -2.98 -0.23
N VAL A 29 -8.52 -3.83 0.76
CA VAL A 29 -9.56 -4.42 1.62
C VAL A 29 -10.30 -3.34 2.42
N ALA A 30 -9.57 -2.38 2.99
CA ALA A 30 -10.17 -1.27 3.72
C ALA A 30 -11.02 -0.37 2.81
N LEU A 31 -10.63 -0.17 1.56
CA LEU A 31 -11.43 0.55 0.57
C LEU A 31 -12.75 -0.17 0.29
N LEU A 32 -12.72 -1.47 0.04
CA LEU A 32 -13.93 -2.27 -0.18
C LEU A 32 -14.83 -2.27 1.06
N ALA A 33 -14.26 -2.47 2.24
CA ALA A 33 -15.00 -2.43 3.50
C ALA A 33 -15.65 -1.05 3.74
N GLY A 34 -14.95 0.04 3.40
CA GLY A 34 -15.46 1.41 3.50
C GLY A 34 -16.61 1.66 2.54
N LEU A 35 -16.49 1.20 1.29
CA LEU A 35 -17.55 1.31 0.30
C LEU A 35 -18.78 0.50 0.68
N VAL A 36 -18.60 -0.73 1.18
CA VAL A 36 -19.70 -1.56 1.70
C VAL A 36 -20.37 -0.87 2.89
N ALA A 37 -19.59 -0.39 3.86
CA ALA A 37 -20.11 0.32 5.02
C ALA A 37 -20.89 1.61 4.65
N ALA A 38 -20.43 2.35 3.63
CA ALA A 38 -21.09 3.54 3.17
C ALA A 38 -22.37 3.25 2.36
N ASN A 39 -22.34 2.26 1.47
CA ASN A 39 -23.45 1.96 0.55
C ASN A 39 -24.53 1.08 1.18
N ASP A 40 -24.16 0.06 1.95
CA ASP A 40 -25.12 -0.91 2.51
C ASP A 40 -25.63 -0.50 3.89
N HIS A 41 -24.81 0.24 4.65
CA HIS A 41 -25.10 0.60 6.04
C HIS A 41 -25.22 2.10 6.30
N GLY A 42 -25.02 2.96 5.28
CA GLY A 42 -25.12 4.42 5.40
C GLY A 42 -24.14 5.02 6.41
N LEU A 43 -23.04 4.32 6.72
CA LEU A 43 -22.11 4.73 7.75
C LEU A 43 -21.22 5.85 7.23
N TRP A 44 -21.31 7.02 7.84
CA TRP A 44 -20.56 8.23 7.46
C TRP A 44 -19.04 8.02 7.48
N TRP A 45 -18.54 7.13 8.36
CA TRP A 45 -17.12 6.79 8.43
C TRP A 45 -16.65 5.87 7.29
N GLY A 46 -17.57 5.19 6.59
CA GLY A 46 -17.23 4.35 5.43
C GLY A 46 -16.67 5.16 4.27
N GLN A 47 -17.17 6.38 4.06
CA GLN A 47 -16.62 7.32 3.08
C GLN A 47 -15.22 7.80 3.47
N ALA A 48 -15.00 8.12 4.74
CA ALA A 48 -13.68 8.50 5.26
C ALA A 48 -12.67 7.35 5.11
N LEU A 49 -13.08 6.12 5.40
CA LEU A 49 -12.24 4.92 5.25
C LEU A 49 -11.87 4.69 3.77
N SER A 50 -12.82 4.86 2.85
CA SER A 50 -12.61 4.71 1.41
C SER A 50 -11.62 5.76 0.87
N LEU A 51 -11.77 7.02 1.27
CA LEU A 51 -10.86 8.10 0.88
C LEU A 51 -9.44 7.87 1.41
N ALA A 52 -9.30 7.53 2.69
CA ALA A 52 -8.01 7.25 3.30
C ALA A 52 -7.30 6.08 2.60
N SER A 53 -8.05 5.01 2.31
CA SER A 53 -7.53 3.83 1.63
C SER A 53 -7.09 4.11 0.18
N THR A 54 -7.85 4.96 -0.53
CA THR A 54 -7.48 5.41 -1.88
C THR A 54 -6.15 6.16 -1.87
N ALA A 55 -5.93 7.06 -0.90
CA ALA A 55 -4.68 7.80 -0.78
C ALA A 55 -3.48 6.87 -0.55
N VAL A 56 -3.65 5.82 0.26
CA VAL A 56 -2.61 4.80 0.49
C VAL A 56 -2.32 4.01 -0.79
N LEU A 57 -3.33 3.59 -1.54
CA LEU A 57 -3.16 2.91 -2.82
C LEU A 57 -2.39 3.77 -3.84
N VAL A 58 -2.73 5.04 -3.95
CA VAL A 58 -2.02 5.99 -4.84
C VAL A 58 -0.58 6.19 -4.38
N ALA A 59 -0.33 6.34 -3.07
CA ALA A 59 1.02 6.47 -2.55
C ALA A 59 1.88 5.22 -2.83
N VAL A 60 1.32 4.02 -2.66
CA VAL A 60 1.99 2.75 -3.01
C VAL A 60 2.24 2.66 -4.51
N LEU A 61 1.28 3.07 -5.34
CA LEU A 61 1.45 3.09 -6.80
C LEU A 61 2.57 4.05 -7.21
N VAL A 62 2.57 5.28 -6.69
CA VAL A 62 3.63 6.27 -6.98
C VAL A 62 4.98 5.75 -6.50
N ALA A 63 5.06 5.18 -5.30
CA ALA A 63 6.30 4.64 -4.75
C ALA A 63 6.84 3.44 -5.55
N THR A 64 5.97 2.63 -6.14
CA THR A 64 6.36 1.46 -6.94
C THR A 64 6.62 1.79 -8.42
N VAL A 65 5.98 2.83 -8.96
CA VAL A 65 6.07 3.24 -10.37
C VAL A 65 7.19 4.26 -10.61
N ARG A 66 7.35 5.26 -9.73
CA ARG A 66 8.40 6.30 -9.85
C ARG A 66 9.83 5.75 -10.01
N PRO A 67 10.23 4.62 -9.39
CA PRO A 67 11.56 4.04 -9.60
C PRO A 67 11.77 3.39 -10.97
N ARG A 68 10.71 3.23 -11.79
CA ARG A 68 10.79 2.58 -13.11
C ARG A 68 10.98 3.56 -14.27
N PHE A 69 10.81 4.85 -14.03
CA PHE A 69 10.79 5.90 -15.06
C PHE A 69 11.83 7.03 -14.84
N GLY A 70 12.74 6.87 -13.89
CA GLY A 70 13.81 7.83 -13.57
C GLY A 70 15.18 7.22 -13.67
#